data_AF-A0A7V7WQJ7-F1
#
_entry.id   AF-A0A7V7WQJ7-F1
#
_cell.length_a   1.000
_cell.length_b   1.000
_cell.length_c   1.000
_cell.angle_alpha   90.00
_cell.angle_beta   90.00
_cell.angle_gamma   90.00
#
_symmetry.space_group_name_H-M   'P 1'
#
loop_
_entity.id
_entity.type
_entity.pdbx_description
1 polymer ?
#
loop_
_entity_poly.entity_id
_entity_poly.type
_entity_poly.pdbx_seq_one_letter_code
_entity_poly.pdbx_strand_id
1 'polypeptide(L)'
;PFVPTVHLNLRCFVARAPHAAPVWWFGGGTDLTPVYGFAEDARHFHRCCRDALQPFGAELYPKFKQACDRYFYLPHRREPRGIGGIFFDDFNEVGFERAFALVQSVGEAFLAAYPPIVERRRGLPYGERERDFQLYRRGRYVEFNLAFDRGTLFGLQSGGRTEAILMSMPREVRWRYDWQPEPGTPEAQLATDFLIAKDWLA
;
A
#
# COMPACT_ATOMS: atom_id res chain seq x y z
N PRO A 1 13.00 -2.34 11.65
CA PRO A 1 12.97 -1.05 10.89
C PRO A 1 13.18 -1.20 9.39
N PHE A 2 14.15 -2.02 8.96
CA PHE A 2 14.52 -2.17 7.55
C PHE A 2 13.59 -3.04 6.71
N VAL A 3 12.71 -3.83 7.33
CA VAL A 3 11.62 -4.50 6.61
C VAL A 3 10.44 -3.53 6.50
N PRO A 4 10.01 -3.15 5.29
CA PRO A 4 8.88 -2.24 5.09
C PRO A 4 7.57 -2.86 5.58
N THR A 5 6.63 -2.03 6.05
CA THR A 5 5.24 -2.46 6.19
C THR A 5 4.66 -2.69 4.79
N VAL A 6 3.80 -3.69 4.63
CA VAL A 6 3.10 -3.96 3.37
C VAL A 6 1.61 -4.10 3.63
N HIS A 7 0.81 -3.73 2.63
CA HIS A 7 -0.62 -3.96 2.62
C HIS A 7 -1.04 -4.63 1.31
N LEU A 8 -2.01 -5.55 1.40
CA LEU A 8 -2.67 -6.21 0.28
C LEU A 8 -4.17 -6.28 0.60
N ASN A 9 -4.99 -5.89 -0.36
CA ASN A 9 -6.42 -6.11 -0.33
C ASN A 9 -6.88 -6.64 -1.69
N LEU A 10 -7.70 -7.68 -1.71
CA LEU A 10 -8.39 -8.17 -2.91
C LEU A 10 -9.82 -8.51 -2.49
N ARG A 11 -10.80 -7.98 -3.22
CA ARG A 11 -12.23 -8.14 -2.89
C ARG A 11 -13.09 -8.19 -4.13
N CYS A 12 -14.26 -8.79 -3.96
CA CYS A 12 -15.34 -8.82 -4.94
C CYS A 12 -16.62 -8.37 -4.24
N PHE A 13 -17.41 -7.52 -4.91
CA PHE A 13 -18.75 -7.17 -4.48
C PHE A 13 -19.75 -7.65 -5.54
N VAL A 14 -20.89 -8.20 -5.10
CA VAL A 14 -21.99 -8.62 -5.97
C VAL A 14 -23.31 -8.22 -5.32
N ALA A 15 -24.10 -7.39 -6.01
CA ALA A 15 -25.49 -7.08 -5.65
C ALA A 15 -26.44 -7.75 -6.64
N ARG A 16 -27.51 -8.36 -6.12
CA ARG A 16 -28.57 -9.02 -6.89
C ARG A 16 -29.90 -8.36 -6.57
N ALA A 17 -30.69 -8.09 -7.60
CA ALA A 17 -32.06 -7.63 -7.47
C ALA A 17 -32.99 -8.54 -8.28
N PRO A 18 -34.25 -8.75 -7.85
CA PRO A 18 -35.24 -9.44 -8.67
C PRO A 18 -35.36 -8.80 -10.04
N HIS A 19 -35.42 -9.63 -11.10
CA HIS A 19 -35.60 -9.19 -12.49
C HIS A 19 -34.50 -8.27 -13.06
N ALA A 20 -33.31 -8.20 -12.45
CA ALA A 20 -32.17 -7.47 -12.97
C ALA A 20 -30.91 -8.34 -13.04
N ALA A 21 -30.01 -8.02 -13.98
CA ALA A 21 -28.68 -8.63 -14.01
C ALA A 21 -27.88 -8.22 -12.76
N PRO A 22 -27.03 -9.11 -12.20
CA PRO A 22 -26.19 -8.76 -11.06
C PRO A 22 -25.24 -7.61 -11.38
N VAL A 23 -25.13 -6.65 -10.46
CA VAL A 23 -24.08 -5.63 -10.48
C VAL A 23 -22.91 -6.16 -9.68
N TRP A 24 -21.71 -6.07 -10.24
CA TRP A 24 -20.50 -6.57 -9.60
C TRP A 24 -19.30 -5.70 -9.96
N TRP A 25 -18.29 -5.75 -9.09
CA TRP A 25 -16.97 -5.20 -9.36
C TRP A 25 -15.93 -5.86 -8.47
N PHE A 26 -14.69 -5.81 -8.93
CA PHE A 26 -13.53 -6.13 -8.11
C PHE A 26 -12.87 -4.84 -7.62
N GLY A 27 -12.22 -4.95 -6.48
CA GLY A 27 -11.34 -3.91 -5.96
C GLY A 27 -10.14 -4.54 -5.27
N GLY A 28 -9.08 -3.78 -5.14
CA GLY A 28 -7.89 -4.27 -4.48
C GLY A 28 -6.63 -3.50 -4.83
N GLY A 29 -5.50 -4.12 -4.53
CA GLY A 29 -4.20 -3.53 -4.69
C GLY A 29 -3.22 -3.99 -3.63
N THR A 30 -1.97 -3.63 -3.83
CA THR A 30 -0.90 -3.82 -2.85
C THR A 30 -0.01 -2.60 -2.85
N ASP A 31 0.48 -2.22 -1.67
CA ASP A 31 1.34 -1.06 -1.49
C ASP A 31 2.41 -1.32 -0.42
N LEU A 32 3.54 -0.61 -0.56
CA LEU A 32 4.72 -0.78 0.29
C LEU A 32 5.05 0.52 1.04
N THR A 33 5.22 0.41 2.36
CA THR A 33 5.49 1.53 3.27
C THR A 33 6.84 1.31 3.99
N PRO A 34 7.96 1.75 3.39
CA PRO A 34 9.28 1.66 4.02
C PRO A 34 9.44 2.67 5.15
N VAL A 35 10.23 2.28 6.14
CA VAL A 35 10.81 3.21 7.14
C VAL A 35 12.18 3.69 6.67
N TYR A 36 12.99 2.79 6.13
CA TYR A 36 14.23 3.12 5.44
C TYR A 36 14.10 2.66 4.00
N GLY A 37 14.40 3.54 3.06
CA GLY A 37 14.24 3.27 1.64
C GLY A 37 15.43 2.51 1.05
N PHE A 38 15.12 1.49 0.25
CA PHE A 38 16.08 0.76 -0.59
C PHE A 38 15.58 0.77 -2.03
N ALA A 39 16.33 1.36 -2.95
CA ALA A 39 15.88 1.55 -4.33
C ALA A 39 15.67 0.21 -5.05
N GLU A 40 16.49 -0.79 -4.74
CA GLU A 40 16.37 -2.14 -5.27
C GLU A 40 15.10 -2.87 -4.80
N ASP A 41 14.60 -2.57 -3.59
CA ASP A 41 13.35 -3.13 -3.08
C ASP A 41 12.15 -2.46 -3.74
N ALA A 42 12.19 -1.13 -3.86
CA ALA A 42 11.15 -0.36 -4.56
C ALA A 42 11.01 -0.82 -6.02
N ARG A 43 12.13 -0.90 -6.75
CA ARG A 43 12.16 -1.41 -8.13
C ARG A 43 11.66 -2.85 -8.23
N HIS A 44 12.06 -3.72 -7.30
CA HIS A 44 11.58 -5.11 -7.26
C HIS A 44 10.08 -5.20 -7.10
N PHE A 45 9.54 -4.52 -6.07
CA PHE A 45 8.12 -4.50 -5.77
C PHE A 45 7.29 -3.99 -6.96
N HIS A 46 7.72 -2.87 -7.56
CA HIS A 46 7.02 -2.26 -8.70
C HIS A 46 7.13 -3.11 -9.98
N ARG A 47 8.24 -3.82 -10.21
CA ARG A 47 8.34 -4.77 -11.34
C ARG A 47 7.34 -5.91 -11.17
N CYS A 48 7.25 -6.52 -9.98
CA CYS A 48 6.27 -7.57 -9.72
C CYS A 48 4.83 -7.08 -9.94
N CYS A 49 4.51 -5.85 -9.50
CA CYS A 49 3.20 -5.25 -9.76
C CYS A 49 2.91 -5.07 -11.25
N ARG A 50 3.90 -4.61 -12.04
CA ARG A 50 3.77 -4.47 -13.49
C ARG A 50 3.57 -5.82 -14.16
N ASP A 51 4.41 -6.79 -13.83
CA ASP A 51 4.41 -8.11 -14.46
C ASP A 51 3.10 -8.86 -14.19
N ALA A 52 2.48 -8.65 -13.02
CA ALA A 52 1.14 -9.17 -12.70
C ALA A 52 0.04 -8.61 -13.61
N LEU A 53 0.19 -7.36 -14.07
CA LEU A 53 -0.83 -6.67 -14.88
C LEU A 53 -0.57 -6.81 -16.38
N GLN A 54 0.67 -7.10 -16.79
CA GLN A 54 1.08 -7.18 -18.18
C GLN A 54 0.22 -8.12 -19.06
N PRO A 55 -0.21 -9.32 -18.61
CA PRO A 55 -1.09 -10.19 -19.40
C PRO A 55 -2.48 -9.59 -19.67
N PHE A 56 -2.89 -8.59 -18.89
CA PHE A 56 -4.22 -7.99 -18.94
C PHE A 56 -4.26 -6.68 -19.73
N GLY A 57 -3.14 -5.98 -19.84
CA GLY A 57 -2.98 -4.74 -20.59
C GLY A 57 -1.77 -3.93 -20.12
N ALA A 58 -0.97 -3.39 -21.05
CA ALA A 58 0.24 -2.62 -20.72
C ALA A 58 -0.08 -1.28 -20.01
N GLU A 59 -1.29 -0.75 -20.23
CA GLU A 59 -1.82 0.48 -19.66
C GLU A 59 -2.27 0.34 -18.19
N LEU A 60 -2.51 -0.89 -17.72
CA LEU A 60 -3.07 -1.14 -16.40
C LEU A 60 -2.10 -0.79 -15.28
N TYR A 61 -0.82 -1.13 -15.42
CA TYR A 61 0.17 -0.77 -14.40
C TYR A 61 0.30 0.75 -14.22
N PRO A 62 0.51 1.56 -15.27
CA PRO A 62 0.48 3.01 -15.13
C PRO A 62 -0.82 3.54 -14.49
N LYS A 63 -2.00 3.05 -14.92
CA LYS A 63 -3.32 3.46 -14.39
C LYS A 63 -3.41 3.17 -12.88
N PHE A 64 -3.13 1.94 -12.47
CA PHE A 64 -3.30 1.48 -11.08
C PHE A 64 -2.20 1.98 -10.16
N LYS A 65 -0.98 2.19 -10.66
CA LYS A 65 0.10 2.85 -9.91
C LYS A 65 -0.27 4.30 -9.60
N GLN A 66 -0.73 5.04 -10.60
CA GLN A 66 -1.15 6.43 -10.40
C GLN A 66 -2.37 6.52 -9.46
N ALA A 67 -3.28 5.56 -9.52
CA ALA A 67 -4.39 5.47 -8.57
C ALA A 67 -3.89 5.20 -7.14
N CYS A 68 -2.88 4.35 -6.96
CA CYS A 68 -2.25 4.06 -5.68
C CYS A 68 -1.61 5.31 -5.06
N ASP A 69 -0.84 6.06 -5.87
CA ASP A 69 -0.19 7.31 -5.42
C ASP A 69 -1.21 8.36 -4.96
N ARG A 70 -2.35 8.46 -5.67
CA ARG A 70 -3.43 9.39 -5.29
C ARG A 70 -4.20 8.95 -4.06
N TYR A 71 -4.46 7.65 -3.92
CA TYR A 71 -5.26 7.12 -2.82
C TYR A 71 -4.50 7.16 -1.49
N PHE A 72 -3.25 6.71 -1.48
CA PHE A 72 -2.42 6.61 -0.27
C PHE A 72 -1.60 7.87 -0.01
N TYR A 73 -2.27 9.02 0.06
CA TYR A 73 -1.67 10.32 0.33
C TYR A 73 -2.24 10.93 1.61
N LEU A 74 -1.40 11.63 2.39
CA LEU A 74 -1.79 12.37 3.59
C LEU A 74 -1.82 13.87 3.28
N PRO A 75 -2.99 14.48 2.96
CA PRO A 75 -3.06 15.86 2.49
C PRO A 75 -2.53 16.88 3.50
N HIS A 76 -2.78 16.66 4.80
CA HIS A 76 -2.33 17.53 5.89
C HIS A 76 -0.82 17.46 6.15
N ARG A 77 -0.15 16.40 5.67
CA ARG A 77 1.32 16.26 5.71
C ARG A 77 1.98 16.57 4.36
N ARG A 78 1.18 16.66 3.30
CA ARG A 78 1.63 16.71 1.90
C ARG A 78 2.58 15.56 1.54
N GLU A 79 2.32 14.38 2.06
CA GLU A 79 3.23 13.23 2.00
C GLU A 79 2.50 11.95 1.57
N PRO A 80 3.04 11.14 0.65
CA PRO A 80 2.59 9.78 0.42
C PRO A 80 2.74 8.91 1.67
N ARG A 81 1.83 7.95 1.87
CA ARG A 81 1.94 6.98 2.97
C ARG A 81 3.19 6.09 2.84
N GLY A 82 3.55 5.77 1.60
CA GLY A 82 4.65 4.88 1.24
C GLY A 82 5.12 5.13 -0.19
N ILE A 83 5.82 4.16 -0.78
CA ILE A 83 6.34 4.25 -2.15
C ILE A 83 5.32 3.87 -3.23
N GLY A 84 4.09 3.54 -2.81
CA GLY A 84 3.01 3.12 -3.69
C GLY A 84 3.04 1.64 -3.99
N GLY A 85 2.52 1.30 -5.16
CA GLY A 85 2.25 -0.06 -5.63
C GLY A 85 1.17 0.01 -6.70
N ILE A 86 0.10 -0.77 -6.55
CA ILE A 86 -1.08 -0.71 -7.42
C ILE A 86 -2.35 -0.62 -6.58
N PHE A 87 -3.32 0.15 -7.07
CA PHE A 87 -4.64 0.28 -6.46
C PHE A 87 -5.71 0.34 -7.56
N PHE A 88 -6.80 -0.38 -7.35
CA PHE A 88 -7.97 -0.37 -8.21
C PHE A 88 -9.24 -0.56 -7.38
N ASP A 89 -10.31 0.06 -7.84
CA ASP A 89 -11.66 -0.04 -7.26
C ASP A 89 -12.65 -0.01 -8.42
N ASP A 90 -13.87 -0.48 -8.17
CA ASP A 90 -14.95 -0.50 -9.17
C ASP A 90 -14.56 -1.16 -10.52
N PHE A 91 -13.65 -2.14 -10.50
CA PHE A 91 -13.15 -2.77 -11.72
C PHE A 91 -14.10 -3.85 -12.25
N ASN A 92 -14.76 -3.55 -13.37
CA ASN A 92 -15.66 -4.47 -14.07
C ASN A 92 -15.61 -4.35 -15.61
N GLU A 93 -14.64 -3.60 -16.14
CA GLU A 93 -14.58 -3.16 -17.55
C GLU A 93 -14.30 -4.30 -18.55
N VAL A 94 -13.77 -5.44 -18.10
CA VAL A 94 -13.20 -6.50 -18.98
C VAL A 94 -13.96 -7.84 -18.92
N GLY A 95 -15.14 -7.86 -18.29
CA GLY A 95 -15.90 -9.09 -18.01
C GLY A 95 -15.39 -9.85 -16.79
N PHE A 96 -16.29 -10.63 -16.16
CA PHE A 96 -16.06 -11.21 -14.83
C PHE A 96 -14.83 -12.12 -14.77
N GLU A 97 -14.72 -13.09 -15.68
CA GLU A 97 -13.62 -14.07 -15.68
C GLU A 97 -12.25 -13.42 -15.88
N ARG A 98 -12.16 -12.44 -16.79
CA ARG A 98 -10.91 -11.72 -17.03
C ARG A 98 -10.56 -10.80 -15.86
N ALA A 99 -11.55 -10.18 -15.22
CA ALA A 99 -11.33 -9.37 -14.02
C ALA A 99 -10.90 -10.22 -12.82
N PHE A 100 -11.49 -11.41 -12.66
CA PHE A 100 -11.12 -12.36 -11.63
C PHE A 100 -9.70 -12.89 -11.84
N ALA A 101 -9.33 -13.26 -13.07
CA ALA A 101 -7.97 -13.68 -13.41
C ALA A 101 -6.93 -12.59 -13.09
N LEU A 102 -7.25 -11.32 -13.32
CA LEU A 102 -6.38 -10.20 -12.93
C LEU A 102 -6.18 -10.15 -11.42
N VAL A 103 -7.26 -10.24 -10.66
CA VAL A 103 -7.22 -10.24 -9.19
C VAL A 103 -6.40 -11.42 -8.64
N GLN A 104 -6.56 -12.62 -9.22
CA GLN A 104 -5.74 -13.78 -8.88
C GLN A 104 -4.26 -13.54 -9.16
N SER A 105 -3.93 -13.02 -10.35
CA SER A 105 -2.55 -12.70 -10.72
C SER A 105 -1.90 -11.69 -9.77
N VAL A 106 -2.63 -10.66 -9.33
CA VAL A 106 -2.15 -9.72 -8.31
C VAL A 106 -1.89 -10.42 -6.97
N GLY A 107 -2.78 -11.32 -6.55
CA GLY A 107 -2.62 -12.09 -5.31
C GLY A 107 -1.41 -13.03 -5.34
N GLU A 108 -1.17 -13.70 -6.46
CA GLU A 108 -0.01 -14.58 -6.64
C GLU A 108 1.29 -13.78 -6.69
N ALA A 109 1.30 -12.65 -7.42
CA ALA A 109 2.47 -11.79 -7.55
C ALA A 109 2.93 -11.19 -6.21
N PHE A 110 2.02 -11.04 -5.23
CA PHE A 110 2.38 -10.58 -3.89
C PHE A 110 3.45 -11.46 -3.22
N LEU A 111 3.38 -12.78 -3.41
CA LEU A 111 4.35 -13.73 -2.86
C LEU A 111 5.72 -13.66 -3.55
N ALA A 112 5.78 -13.17 -4.79
CA ALA A 112 7.03 -12.84 -5.46
C ALA A 112 7.55 -11.44 -5.08
N ALA A 113 6.66 -10.52 -4.74
CA ALA A 113 7.00 -9.12 -4.47
C ALA A 113 7.59 -8.92 -3.06
N TYR A 114 6.94 -9.42 -2.02
CA TYR A 114 7.25 -9.02 -0.64
C TYR A 114 8.21 -9.96 0.12
N PRO A 115 8.04 -11.30 0.13
CA PRO A 115 8.94 -12.20 0.84
C PRO A 115 10.44 -12.02 0.52
N PRO A 116 10.87 -11.81 -0.75
CA PRO A 116 12.28 -11.55 -1.04
C PRO A 116 12.83 -10.28 -0.39
N ILE A 117 12.00 -9.26 -0.20
CA ILE A 117 12.37 -8.03 0.53
C ILE A 117 12.55 -8.34 2.01
N VAL A 118 11.63 -9.11 2.61
CA VAL A 118 11.74 -9.54 4.01
C VAL A 118 13.04 -10.31 4.24
N GLU A 119 13.32 -11.33 3.42
CA GLU A 119 14.54 -12.15 3.57
C GLU A 119 15.82 -11.32 3.46
N ARG A 120 15.86 -10.35 2.55
CA ARG A 120 17.00 -9.45 2.37
C ARG A 120 17.24 -8.53 3.57
N ARG A 121 16.17 -8.09 4.24
CA ARG A 121 16.24 -7.02 5.26
C ARG A 121 16.10 -7.49 6.71
N ARG A 122 15.52 -8.66 6.95
CA ARG A 122 15.17 -9.15 8.31
C ARG A 122 16.39 -9.31 9.23
N GLY A 123 17.56 -9.60 8.67
CA GLY A 123 18.81 -9.82 9.41
C GLY A 123 19.63 -8.56 9.66
N LEU A 124 19.22 -7.40 9.16
CA LEU A 124 19.99 -6.17 9.33
C LEU A 124 19.94 -5.67 10.78
N PRO A 125 21.11 -5.41 11.41
CA PRO A 125 21.16 -4.91 12.78
C PRO A 125 20.57 -3.49 12.84
N TYR A 126 19.80 -3.21 13.88
CA TYR A 126 19.22 -1.90 14.14
C TYR A 126 19.35 -1.53 15.62
N GLY A 127 19.45 -0.24 15.92
CA GLY A 127 19.50 0.29 17.28
C GLY A 127 18.23 1.04 17.67
N GLU A 128 18.32 1.77 18.78
CA GLU A 128 17.21 2.58 19.30
C GLU A 128 16.81 3.70 18.34
N ARG A 129 17.77 4.31 17.64
CA ARG A 129 17.52 5.37 16.65
C ARG A 129 16.57 4.88 15.54
N GLU A 130 16.88 3.74 14.93
CA GLU A 130 16.08 3.18 13.85
C GLU A 130 14.72 2.66 14.34
N ARG A 131 14.68 2.16 15.59
CA ARG A 131 13.42 1.76 16.22
C ARG A 131 12.53 2.97 16.53
N ASP A 132 13.08 4.06 17.06
CA ASP A 132 12.33 5.29 17.35
C ASP A 132 11.74 5.88 16.07
N PHE A 133 12.55 5.97 15.00
CA PHE A 133 12.06 6.45 13.71
C PHE A 133 10.97 5.55 13.12
N GLN A 134 11.09 4.22 13.26
CA GLN A 134 10.02 3.30 12.86
C GLN A 134 8.71 3.58 13.62
N LEU A 135 8.76 3.83 14.92
CA LEU A 135 7.58 4.13 15.73
C LEU A 135 6.95 5.47 15.35
N TYR A 136 7.78 6.47 15.03
CA TYR A 136 7.33 7.74 14.48
C TYR A 136 6.65 7.58 13.12
N ARG A 137 7.26 6.82 12.19
CA ARG A 137 6.69 6.55 10.85
C ARG A 137 5.39 5.75 10.91
N ARG A 138 5.28 4.82 11.86
CA ARG A 138 4.00 4.13 12.17
C ARG A 138 2.88 5.10 12.56
N GLY A 139 3.22 6.26 13.12
CA GLY A 139 2.27 7.35 13.40
C GLY A 139 1.57 7.83 12.13
N ARG A 140 2.31 7.98 11.02
CA ARG A 140 1.73 8.33 9.72
C ARG A 140 0.82 7.24 9.16
N TYR A 141 1.17 5.98 9.37
CA TYR A 141 0.32 4.86 8.96
C TYR A 141 -1.03 4.87 9.70
N VAL A 142 -1.01 5.13 11.01
CA VAL A 142 -2.21 5.30 11.83
C VAL A 142 -3.01 6.54 11.41
N GLU A 143 -2.34 7.69 11.22
CA GLU A 143 -2.98 8.92 10.72
C GLU A 143 -3.76 8.65 9.43
N PHE A 144 -3.17 7.94 8.47
CA PHE A 144 -3.86 7.61 7.22
C PHE A 144 -5.09 6.73 7.45
N ASN A 145 -4.92 5.60 8.15
CA ASN A 145 -6.00 4.63 8.29
C ASN A 145 -7.20 5.19 9.08
N LEU A 146 -6.96 6.01 10.10
CA LEU A 146 -8.04 6.57 10.92
C LEU A 146 -8.70 7.82 10.31
N ALA A 147 -7.98 8.61 9.50
CA ALA A 147 -8.51 9.87 8.98
C ALA A 147 -8.94 9.83 7.50
N PHE A 148 -8.37 8.95 6.67
CA PHE A 148 -8.56 8.98 5.21
C PHE A 148 -8.94 7.65 4.58
N ASP A 149 -8.58 6.50 5.18
CA ASP A 149 -8.92 5.22 4.59
C ASP A 149 -10.44 4.97 4.59
N ARG A 150 -11.03 4.97 3.39
CA ARG A 150 -12.47 4.83 3.20
C ARG A 150 -12.99 3.51 3.78
N GLY A 151 -12.22 2.43 3.66
CA GLY A 151 -12.58 1.11 4.18
C GLY A 151 -12.68 1.09 5.70
N THR A 152 -11.69 1.67 6.39
CA THR A 152 -11.66 1.79 7.84
C THR A 152 -12.80 2.68 8.35
N LEU A 153 -13.00 3.86 7.75
CA LEU A 153 -14.07 4.79 8.16
C LEU A 153 -15.45 4.16 7.99
N PHE A 154 -15.73 3.59 6.82
CA PHE A 154 -16.99 2.93 6.54
C PHE A 154 -17.25 1.77 7.51
N GLY A 155 -16.26 0.88 7.70
CA GLY A 155 -16.42 -0.29 8.56
C GLY A 155 -16.74 0.07 10.01
N LEU A 156 -16.11 1.10 10.56
CA LEU A 156 -16.38 1.55 11.93
C LEU A 156 -17.76 2.22 12.04
N GLN A 157 -18.15 3.02 11.06
CA GLN A 157 -19.44 3.72 11.04
C GLN A 157 -20.63 2.79 10.77
N SER A 158 -20.43 1.72 10.01
CA SER A 158 -21.48 0.78 9.62
C SER A 158 -21.67 -0.36 10.63
N GLY A 159 -21.01 -0.34 11.79
CA GLY A 159 -21.09 -1.40 12.79
C GLY A 159 -20.38 -2.69 12.39
N GLY A 160 -19.37 -2.61 11.53
CA GLY A 160 -18.52 -3.75 11.18
C GLY A 160 -17.71 -4.27 12.39
N ARG A 161 -17.08 -5.43 12.23
CA ARG A 161 -16.30 -6.05 13.31
C ARG A 161 -15.02 -5.26 13.59
N THR A 162 -15.02 -4.46 14.66
CA THR A 162 -13.92 -3.55 15.05
C THR A 162 -12.54 -4.21 15.04
N GLU A 163 -12.39 -5.39 15.65
CA GLU A 163 -11.11 -6.11 15.71
C GLU A 163 -10.57 -6.50 14.33
N ALA A 164 -11.45 -6.77 13.36
CA ALA A 164 -11.03 -7.07 12.00
C ALA A 164 -10.62 -5.79 11.24
N ILE A 165 -11.34 -4.68 11.47
CA ILE A 165 -11.06 -3.39 10.83
C ILE A 165 -9.74 -2.80 11.33
N LEU A 166 -9.51 -2.83 12.65
CA LEU A 166 -8.33 -2.24 13.29
C LEU A 166 -7.11 -3.19 13.28
N MET A 167 -7.20 -4.35 12.63
CA MET A 167 -6.05 -5.24 12.42
C MET A 167 -4.88 -4.55 11.69
N SER A 168 -5.17 -3.48 10.93
CA SER A 168 -4.17 -2.65 10.26
C SER A 168 -3.31 -1.81 11.22
N MET A 169 -3.72 -1.66 12.49
CA MET A 169 -3.02 -0.82 13.45
C MET A 169 -1.70 -1.47 13.92
N PRO A 170 -0.58 -0.73 13.93
CA PRO A 170 0.66 -1.23 14.47
C PRO A 170 0.56 -1.38 15.99
N ARG A 171 1.20 -2.43 16.54
CA ARG A 171 1.27 -2.70 17.99
C ARG A 171 1.76 -1.50 18.82
N GLU A 172 2.71 -0.74 18.30
CA GLU A 172 3.30 0.42 18.97
C GLU A 172 3.51 1.55 17.97
N VAL A 173 3.29 2.77 18.43
CA VAL A 173 3.38 4.01 17.66
C VAL A 173 3.82 5.15 18.58
N ARG A 174 4.52 6.15 18.03
CA ARG A 174 4.91 7.36 18.75
C ARG A 174 4.53 8.61 17.94
N TRP A 175 4.04 9.62 18.61
CA TRP A 175 3.88 10.97 18.07
C TRP A 175 4.83 11.92 18.78
N ARG A 176 5.44 12.83 18.03
CA ARG A 176 6.37 13.84 18.53
C ARG A 176 5.95 15.19 17.97
N TYR A 177 5.92 16.21 18.83
CA TYR A 177 5.64 17.57 18.41
C TYR A 177 6.77 18.09 17.52
N ASP A 178 6.39 18.65 16.36
CA ASP A 178 7.27 19.29 15.37
C ASP A 178 8.59 18.57 15.06
N TRP A 179 8.57 17.23 15.11
CA TRP A 179 9.77 16.46 14.85
C TRP A 179 10.06 16.37 13.35
N GLN A 180 11.32 16.62 13.00
CA GLN A 180 11.88 16.44 11.67
C GLN A 180 13.18 15.62 11.77
N PRO A 181 13.48 14.77 10.79
CA PRO A 181 14.76 14.06 10.75
C PRO A 181 15.91 15.04 10.52
N GLU A 182 17.07 14.75 11.10
CA GLU A 182 18.28 15.53 10.88
C GLU A 182 18.68 15.50 9.39
N PRO A 183 19.04 16.63 8.77
CA PRO A 183 19.50 16.65 7.38
C PRO A 183 20.67 15.70 7.11
N GLY A 184 20.71 15.10 5.91
CA GLY A 184 21.78 14.18 5.51
C GLY A 184 21.70 12.78 6.13
N THR A 185 20.69 12.49 6.95
CA THR A 185 20.47 11.16 7.53
C THR A 185 19.62 10.26 6.62
N PRO A 186 19.70 8.92 6.76
CA PRO A 186 18.80 8.00 6.08
C PRO A 186 17.31 8.26 6.38
N GLU A 187 17.00 8.81 7.56
CA GLU A 187 15.65 9.22 7.93
C GLU A 187 15.13 10.40 7.10
N ALA A 188 15.99 11.38 6.80
CA ALA A 188 15.67 12.50 5.91
C ALA A 188 15.54 12.05 4.45
N GLN A 189 16.40 11.12 4.01
CA GLN A 189 16.37 10.55 2.65
C GLN A 189 15.05 9.86 2.32
N LEU A 190 14.37 9.26 3.32
CA LEU A 190 13.05 8.68 3.10
C LEU A 190 12.08 9.71 2.48
N ALA A 191 12.05 10.93 3.02
CA ALA A 191 11.13 11.96 2.56
C ALA A 191 11.50 12.50 1.17
N THR A 192 12.79 12.69 0.89
CA THR A 192 13.25 13.31 -0.37
C THR A 192 13.28 12.33 -1.54
N ASP A 193 13.62 11.07 -1.30
CA ASP A 193 13.99 10.15 -2.39
C ASP A 193 12.95 9.05 -2.63
N PHE A 194 12.11 8.76 -1.62
CA PHE A 194 11.17 7.65 -1.60
C PHE A 194 9.71 8.08 -1.46
N LEU A 195 9.39 9.01 -0.56
CA LEU A 195 8.03 9.50 -0.35
C LEU A 195 7.69 10.66 -1.28
N ILE A 196 7.94 10.46 -2.57
CA ILE A 196 7.65 11.39 -3.66
C ILE A 196 6.96 10.65 -4.80
N ALA A 197 6.23 11.39 -5.65
CA ALA A 197 5.74 10.83 -6.89
C ALA A 197 6.93 10.47 -7.79
N LYS A 198 7.22 9.18 -7.90
CA LYS A 198 8.40 8.67 -8.61
C LYS A 198 8.02 7.49 -9.50
N ASP A 199 8.58 7.46 -10.71
CA ASP A 199 8.56 6.26 -11.52
C ASP A 199 9.72 5.35 -11.10
N TRP A 200 9.40 4.23 -10.47
CA TRP A 200 10.38 3.25 -10.03
C TRP A 200 10.90 2.37 -11.17
N LEU A 201 10.25 2.37 -12.34
CA LEU A 201 10.63 1.52 -13.48
C LEU A 201 11.27 2.28 -14.64
N ALA A 202 11.44 3.59 -14.50
CA ALA A 202 12.17 4.43 -15.45
C ALA A 202 13.68 4.15 -15.44
#